data_AF-A0A139XE88-F1
#
_entry.id   AF-A0A139XE88-F1
#
_cell.length_a   1.000
_cell.length_b   1.000
_cell.length_c   1.000
_cell.angle_alpha   90.00
_cell.angle_beta   90.00
_cell.angle_gamma   90.00
#
_symmetry.space_group_name_H-M   'P 1'
#
loop_
_entity.id
_entity.type
_entity.pdbx_description
1 polymer ?
#
loop_
_entity_poly.entity_id
_entity_poly.type
_entity_poly.pdbx_seq_one_letter_code
_entity_poly.pdbx_strand_id
1 'polypeptide(L)' 'MKTVEDLMTRAKELSKQAVELRRKGSEVYETNTELAKHFRQQARVAMKRCQVLIQELKRQQVS' A
#
# COMPACT_ATOMS: atom_id res chain seq x y z
N MET A 1 17.27 13.81 6.19
CA MET A 1 17.00 13.07 4.94
C MET A 1 16.35 11.75 5.30
N LYS A 2 15.31 11.32 4.60
CA LYS A 2 14.87 9.91 4.70
C LYS A 2 15.92 9.07 3.98
N THR A 3 16.41 8.02 4.62
CA THR A 3 17.41 7.14 3.98
C THR A 3 16.74 6.27 2.92
N VAL A 4 17.53 5.71 2.01
CA VAL A 4 17.05 4.68 1.06
C VAL A 4 16.42 3.51 1.83
N GLU A 5 16.99 3.14 2.98
CA GLU A 5 16.47 2.09 3.85
C GLU A 5 15.10 2.44 4.44
N ASP A 6 14.87 3.68 4.85
CA ASP A 6 13.56 4.15 5.33
C ASP A 6 12.49 4.04 4.23
N LEU A 7 12.84 4.44 3.01
CA LEU A 7 11.94 4.39 1.86
C LEU A 7 11.61 2.93 1.48
N MET A 8 12.60 2.04 1.49
CA MET A 8 12.40 0.60 1.25
C MET A 8 11.53 -0.05 2.33
N THR A 9 11.81 0.24 3.60
CA THR A 9 11.04 -0.27 4.73
C THR A 9 9.59 0.18 4.62
N ARG A 10 9.37 1.47 4.35
CA ARG A 10 8.03 2.01 4.22
C ARG A 10 7.27 1.46 3.00
N ALA A 11 7.94 1.23 1.88
CA ALA A 11 7.32 0.61 0.71
C ALA A 11 6.88 -0.83 1.03
N LYS A 12 7.70 -1.62 1.74
CA LYS A 12 7.34 -2.98 2.17
C LYS A 12 6.13 -2.98 3.10
N GLU A 13 6.07 -2.08 4.07
CA GLU A 13 4.93 -1.93 4.97
C GLU A 13 3.64 -1.60 4.23
N LEU A 14 3.68 -0.60 3.32
CA LEU A 14 2.51 -0.21 2.54
C LEU A 14 2.02 -1.33 1.62
N SER A 15 2.95 -2.13 1.07
CA SER A 15 2.61 -3.32 0.29
C SER A 15 1.86 -4.36 1.13
N LYS A 16 2.38 -4.69 2.32
CA LYS A 16 1.71 -5.62 3.25
C LYS A 16 0.32 -5.12 3.65
N GLN A 17 0.22 -3.84 4.02
CA GLN A 17 -1.05 -3.21 4.38
C GLN A 17 -2.07 -3.29 3.24
N ALA A 18 -1.66 -3.03 2.00
CA ALA A 18 -2.54 -3.11 0.84
C ALA A 18 -3.10 -4.53 0.63
N VAL A 19 -2.26 -5.56 0.82
CA VAL A 19 -2.68 -6.97 0.71
C VAL A 19 -3.65 -7.34 1.82
N GLU A 20 -3.36 -6.99 3.07
CA GLU A 20 -4.23 -7.25 4.21
C GLU A 20 -5.59 -6.56 4.06
N LEU A 21 -5.60 -5.30 3.63
CA LEU A 21 -6.83 -4.54 3.38
C LEU A 21 -7.67 -5.16 2.26
N ARG A 22 -7.02 -5.65 1.18
CA ARG A 22 -7.74 -6.40 0.13
C ARG A 22 -8.36 -7.68 0.68
N ARG A 23 -7.62 -8.44 1.49
CA ARG A 23 -8.10 -9.67 2.12
C ARG A 23 -9.32 -9.38 3.00
N LYS A 24 -9.22 -8.42 3.92
CA LYS A 24 -10.34 -7.98 4.78
C LYS A 24 -11.55 -7.53 3.95
N GLY A 25 -11.30 -6.78 2.88
CA GLY A 25 -12.35 -6.34 1.96
C GLY A 25 -13.02 -7.47 1.15
N SER A 26 -12.37 -8.61 0.98
CA SER A 26 -12.99 -9.81 0.42
C SER A 26 -13.78 -10.58 1.47
N GLU A 27 -13.23 -10.74 2.68
CA GLU A 27 -13.86 -11.45 3.80
C GLU A 27 -15.21 -10.82 4.22
N VAL A 28 -15.32 -9.49 4.18
CA VAL A 28 -16.55 -8.79 4.58
C VAL A 28 -17.47 -8.43 3.41
N TYR A 29 -17.17 -8.82 2.18
CA TYR A 29 -17.92 -8.36 1.01
C TYR A 29 -19.39 -8.80 1.00
N GLU A 30 -19.62 -10.06 1.37
CA GLU A 30 -20.96 -10.68 1.34
C GLU A 30 -21.85 -10.18 2.49
N THR A 31 -21.24 -9.82 3.63
CA THR A 31 -21.96 -9.40 4.84
C THR A 31 -22.05 -7.89 4.99
N ASN A 32 -21.07 -7.13 4.47
CA ASN A 32 -21.03 -5.68 4.56
C ASN A 32 -20.29 -5.07 3.37
N THR A 33 -21.04 -4.81 2.30
CA THR A 33 -20.51 -4.27 1.05
C THR A 33 -19.92 -2.87 1.20
N GLU A 34 -20.45 -2.01 2.07
CA GLU A 34 -19.90 -0.67 2.30
C GLU A 34 -18.54 -0.73 2.98
N LEU A 35 -18.41 -1.56 4.02
CA LEU A 35 -17.13 -1.80 4.69
C LEU A 35 -16.11 -2.42 3.74
N ALA A 36 -16.54 -3.35 2.88
CA ALA A 36 -15.69 -3.92 1.85
C ALA A 36 -15.19 -2.87 0.84
N LYS A 37 -16.06 -1.95 0.41
CA LYS A 37 -15.67 -0.82 -0.46
C LYS A 37 -14.64 0.07 0.24
N HIS A 38 -14.81 0.35 1.53
CA HIS A 38 -13.87 1.15 2.31
C HIS A 38 -12.50 0.48 2.39
N PHE A 39 -12.42 -0.81 2.75
CA PHE A 39 -11.15 -1.54 2.77
C PHE A 39 -10.47 -1.59 1.41
N ARG A 40 -11.23 -1.83 0.33
CA ARG A 40 -10.69 -1.81 -1.05
C ARG A 40 -10.14 -0.44 -1.42
N GLN A 41 -10.81 0.64 -1.02
CA GLN A 41 -10.33 2.00 -1.27
C GLN A 41 -9.05 2.30 -0.49
N GLN A 42 -8.99 1.93 0.78
CA GLN A 42 -7.76 2.07 1.58
C GLN A 42 -6.61 1.26 0.98
N ALA A 43 -6.85 0.04 0.50
CA ALA A 43 -5.85 -0.78 -0.17
C ALA A 43 -5.30 -0.12 -1.45
N ARG A 44 -6.16 0.52 -2.26
CA ARG A 44 -5.71 1.28 -3.44
C ARG A 44 -4.82 2.45 -3.05
N VAL A 45 -5.18 3.19 -2.00
CA VAL A 45 -4.37 4.32 -1.51
C VAL A 45 -3.00 3.85 -1.01
N ALA A 46 -2.97 2.76 -0.21
CA ALA A 46 -1.72 2.18 0.27
C ALA A 46 -0.82 1.72 -0.89
N MET A 47 -1.40 1.05 -1.90
CA MET A 47 -0.66 0.62 -3.09
C MET A 47 -0.13 1.81 -3.91
N LYS A 48 -0.94 2.85 -4.11
CA LYS A 48 -0.51 4.06 -4.82
C LYS A 48 0.67 4.73 -4.10
N ARG A 49 0.61 4.83 -2.77
CA ARG A 49 1.72 5.36 -1.95
C ARG A 49 2.96 4.48 -2.06
N CYS A 50 2.80 3.16 -2.02
CA CYS A 50 3.90 2.21 -2.23
C CYS A 50 4.58 2.44 -3.59
N GLN A 51 3.79 2.58 -4.66
CA GLN A 51 4.31 2.83 -6.01
C GLN A 51 5.09 4.15 -6.10
N VAL A 52 4.63 5.22 -5.45
CA VAL A 52 5.37 6.49 -5.38
C VAL A 52 6.73 6.29 -4.71
N LEU A 53 6.79 5.57 -3.59
CA LEU A 53 8.07 5.31 -2.90
C LEU A 53 9.01 4.45 -3.73
N ILE A 54 8.49 3.46 -4.46
CA ILE A 54 9.30 2.65 -5.38
C ILE A 54 9.86 3.50 -6.52
N GLN A 55 9.08 4.45 -7.04
CA GLN A 55 9.57 5.36 -8.08
C GLN A 55 10.65 6.31 -7.53
N GLU A 56 10.49 6.79 -6.30
CA GLU A 56 11.50 7.60 -5.63
C GLU A 56 12.80 6.82 -5.41
N LEU A 57 12.71 5.57 -4.94
CA LEU A 57 13.87 4.67 -4.80
C LEU A 57 14.61 4.47 -6.12
N LYS A 58 13.88 4.29 -7.23
CA LYS A 58 14.48 4.17 -8.56
C LYS A 58 15.20 5.44 -8.99
N ARG A 59 14.65 6.62 -8.68
CA ARG A 59 15.31 7.90 -8.99
C ARG A 59 16.62 8.06 -8.22
N GLN A 60 16.64 7.65 -6.95
CA GLN A 60 17.82 7.71 -6.10
C GLN A 60 18.91 6.70 -6.47
N GLN A 61 18.58 5.62 -7.19
CA GLN A 61 19.58 4.66 -7.69
C GLN A 61 20.27 5.11 -8.99
N VAL A 62 19.65 6.04 -9.73
CA VAL A 62 20.17 6.57 -11.00
C VAL A 62 20.98 7.87 -10.78
N SER A 63 20.80 8.50 -9.62
CA SER A 63 21.48 9.73 -9.22
C SER A 63 22.74 9.45 -8.42
#